data_AF-A0A9D9X4I2-F1
#
_entry.id   AF-A0A9D9X4I2-F1
#
_cell.length_a   1.000
_cell.length_b   1.000
_cell.length_c   1.000
_cell.angle_alpha   90.00
_cell.angle_beta   90.00
_cell.angle_gamma   90.00
#
_symmetry.space_group_name_H-M   'P 1'
#
loop_
_entity.id
_entity.type
_entity.pdbx_description
1 polymer ?
#
loop_
_entity_poly.entity_id
_entity_poly.type
_entity_poly.pdbx_seq_one_letter_code
_entity_poly.pdbx_strand_id
1 'polypeptide(L)'
;QRALRRDADGRSAPLHPEHAQTRTQDLPKAYHDAGQFYWGRASSWLDGLALHADARTLVLDEGSAVDIDTPADWALAEALYAQRGARLEAVTP
;
A
#
# COMPACT_ATOMS: atom_id res chain seq x y z
N GLN A 1 -5.25 10.62 0.21
CA GLN A 1 -5.91 11.91 0.53
C GLN A 1 -5.59 13.04 -0.46
N ARG A 2 -4.45 13.04 -1.17
CA ARG A 2 -4.17 14.00 -2.27
C ARG A 2 -4.06 13.34 -3.66
N ALA A 3 -4.71 12.20 -3.83
CA ALA A 3 -4.73 11.49 -5.10
C ALA A 3 -5.37 12.37 -6.19
N LEU A 4 -4.89 12.22 -7.42
CA LEU A 4 -5.44 12.89 -8.59
C LEU A 4 -6.16 11.85 -9.47
N ARG A 5 -7.33 12.21 -9.97
CA ARG A 5 -7.93 11.53 -11.12
C ARG A 5 -7.41 12.20 -12.39
N ARG A 6 -7.24 11.43 -13.46
CA ARG A 6 -6.83 11.92 -14.78
C ARG A 6 -7.85 11.47 -15.82
N ASP A 7 -8.33 12.39 -16.65
CA ASP A 7 -9.26 12.06 -17.74
C ASP A 7 -8.51 11.61 -19.02
N ALA A 8 -9.27 11.25 -20.06
CA ALA A 8 -8.73 10.75 -21.32
C ALA A 8 -7.89 11.81 -22.07
N ASP A 9 -8.18 13.09 -21.89
CA ASP A 9 -7.41 14.21 -22.46
C ASP A 9 -6.17 14.54 -21.62
N GLY A 10 -5.97 13.80 -20.53
CA GLY A 10 -4.83 13.91 -19.64
C GLY A 10 -4.95 15.02 -18.59
N ARG A 11 -6.10 15.67 -18.46
CA ARG A 11 -6.34 16.69 -17.43
C ARG A 11 -6.49 16.01 -16.07
N SER A 12 -5.90 16.62 -15.06
CA SER A 12 -5.92 16.08 -13.70
C SER A 12 -6.79 16.92 -12.79
N ALA A 13 -7.49 16.25 -11.85
CA ALA A 13 -8.28 16.90 -10.81
C ALA A 13 -8.07 16.17 -9.47
N PRO A 14 -8.09 16.89 -8.33
CA PRO A 14 -7.98 16.24 -7.03
C PRO A 14 -9.19 15.35 -6.75
N LEU A 15 -8.92 14.17 -6.16
CA LEU A 15 -9.96 13.27 -5.67
C LEU A 15 -10.64 13.83 -4.41
N HIS A 16 -9.88 14.57 -3.60
CA HIS A 16 -10.33 15.28 -2.39
C HIS A 16 -9.92 16.76 -2.48
N PRO A 17 -10.74 17.62 -3.11
CA PRO A 17 -10.43 19.03 -3.30
C PRO A 17 -10.16 19.79 -2.00
N GLU A 18 -10.80 19.39 -0.90
CA GLU A 18 -10.67 19.97 0.44
C GLU A 18 -9.24 19.90 1.01
N HIS A 19 -8.41 18.96 0.53
CA HIS A 19 -7.02 18.79 0.96
C HIS A 19 -6.01 19.33 -0.05
N ALA A 20 -6.45 20.07 -1.08
CA ALA A 20 -5.56 20.51 -2.17
C ALA A 20 -4.37 21.35 -1.67
N GLN A 21 -4.59 22.19 -0.65
CA GLN A 21 -3.58 23.08 -0.06
C GLN A 21 -3.02 22.55 1.28
N THR A 22 -3.47 21.39 1.75
CA THR A 22 -2.95 20.79 2.99
C THR A 22 -1.62 20.09 2.70
N ARG A 23 -0.61 20.31 3.55
CA ARG A 23 0.65 19.57 3.43
C ARG A 23 0.40 18.11 3.76
N THR A 24 1.03 17.20 3.01
CA THR A 24 0.83 15.75 3.21
C THR A 24 1.21 15.31 4.64
N GLN A 25 2.17 15.99 5.27
CA GLN A 25 2.64 15.69 6.63
C GLN A 25 1.63 16.10 7.71
N ASP A 26 0.73 17.03 7.39
CA ASP A 26 -0.32 17.49 8.32
C ASP A 26 -1.60 16.65 8.20
N LEU A 27 -1.68 15.75 7.20
CA LEU A 27 -2.83 14.88 7.01
C LEU A 27 -2.75 13.68 7.97
N PRO A 28 -3.90 13.16 8.45
CA PRO A 28 -3.93 11.92 9.20
C PRO A 28 -3.24 10.79 8.42
N LYS A 29 -2.44 9.98 9.12
CA LYS A 29 -1.81 8.81 8.51
C LYS A 29 -2.89 7.88 7.96
N ALA A 30 -2.76 7.53 6.69
CA ALA A 30 -3.62 6.57 6.01
C ALA A 30 -2.80 5.34 5.62
N TYR A 31 -3.49 4.23 5.43
CA TYR A 31 -2.91 2.95 5.09
C TYR A 31 -3.60 2.40 3.84
N HIS A 32 -2.85 1.63 3.07
CA HIS A 32 -3.35 0.86 1.94
C HIS A 32 -3.26 -0.62 2.29
N ASP A 33 -4.19 -1.40 1.77
CA ASP A 33 -4.08 -2.84 1.86
C ASP A 33 -2.87 -3.31 1.04
N ALA A 34 -2.07 -4.19 1.63
CA ALA A 34 -0.86 -4.72 1.02
C ALA A 34 -1.11 -5.98 0.20
N GLY A 35 -2.31 -6.59 0.28
CA GLY A 35 -2.66 -7.75 -0.55
C GLY A 35 -1.99 -9.07 -0.18
N GLN A 36 -1.18 -9.12 0.89
CA GLN A 36 -0.33 -10.29 1.18
C GLN A 36 -1.10 -11.44 1.81
N PHE A 37 -1.75 -11.19 2.96
CA PHE A 37 -2.42 -12.22 3.73
C PHE A 37 -3.71 -11.69 4.34
N TYR A 38 -4.73 -12.53 4.30
CA TYR A 38 -6.00 -12.31 4.97
C TYR A 38 -6.36 -13.55 5.76
N TRP A 39 -6.72 -13.37 7.02
CA TRP A 39 -7.10 -14.46 7.90
C TRP A 39 -8.31 -14.08 8.74
N GLY A 40 -9.09 -15.09 9.11
CA GLY A 40 -10.34 -14.88 9.86
C GLY A 40 -11.00 -16.20 10.21
N ARG A 41 -12.03 -16.12 11.05
CA ARG A 41 -12.86 -17.29 11.40
C ARG A 41 -13.54 -17.83 10.14
N ALA A 42 -13.70 -19.15 10.05
CA ALA A 42 -14.41 -19.81 8.95
C ALA A 42 -15.79 -19.20 8.69
N SER A 43 -16.56 -18.90 9.75
CA SER A 43 -17.88 -18.28 9.64
C SER A 43 -17.84 -16.93 8.93
N SER A 44 -16.83 -16.09 9.20
CA SER A 44 -16.70 -14.78 8.55
C SER A 44 -16.60 -14.88 7.03
N TRP A 45 -15.95 -15.93 6.53
CA TRP A 45 -15.87 -16.22 5.10
C TRP A 45 -17.17 -16.79 4.54
N LEU A 46 -17.79 -17.73 5.26
CA LEU A 46 -19.05 -18.37 4.84
C LEU A 46 -20.23 -17.39 4.81
N ASP A 47 -20.25 -16.44 5.75
CA ASP A 47 -21.27 -15.40 5.83
C ASP A 47 -21.03 -14.24 4.84
N GLY A 48 -19.94 -14.27 4.07
CA GLY A 48 -19.62 -13.27 3.06
C GLY A 48 -19.31 -11.88 3.63
N LEU A 49 -18.78 -11.82 4.86
CA LEU A 49 -18.49 -10.53 5.50
C LEU A 49 -17.41 -9.76 4.74
N ALA A 50 -17.59 -8.45 4.62
CA ALA A 50 -16.61 -7.58 3.98
C ALA A 50 -15.31 -7.52 4.79
N LEU A 51 -14.21 -7.91 4.16
CA LEU A 51 -12.90 -8.11 4.78
C LEU A 51 -12.39 -6.88 5.55
N HIS A 52 -12.64 -5.67 5.04
CA HIS A 52 -12.13 -4.43 5.63
C HIS A 52 -13.15 -3.68 6.50
N ALA A 53 -14.37 -4.20 6.66
CA ALA A 53 -15.42 -3.48 7.39
C ALA A 53 -15.18 -3.47 8.91
N ASP A 54 -14.64 -4.57 9.47
CA ASP A 54 -14.25 -4.67 10.88
C ASP A 54 -13.07 -5.64 11.05
N ALA A 55 -11.89 -5.19 10.64
CA ALA A 55 -10.66 -5.97 10.71
C ALA A 55 -9.60 -5.34 11.62
N ARG A 56 -8.69 -6.17 12.10
CA ARG A 56 -7.41 -5.73 12.67
C ARG A 56 -6.34 -5.87 11.60
N THR A 57 -5.45 -4.88 11.51
CA THR A 57 -4.41 -4.82 10.49
C THR A 57 -3.03 -4.94 11.11
N LEU A 58 -2.11 -5.57 10.38
CA LEU A 58 -0.68 -5.52 10.68
C LEU A 58 -0.06 -4.45 9.79
N VAL A 59 0.63 -3.50 10.43
CA VAL A 59 1.33 -2.44 9.70
C VAL A 59 2.68 -2.98 9.24
N LEU A 60 2.94 -2.83 7.95
CA LEU A 60 4.18 -3.20 7.31
C LEU A 60 5.13 -2.00 7.21
N ASP A 61 6.43 -2.28 7.17
CA ASP A 61 7.44 -1.29 6.87
C ASP A 61 7.32 -0.81 5.42
N GLU A 62 7.71 0.43 5.17
CA GLU A 62 7.65 0.99 3.82
C GLU A 62 8.50 0.17 2.82
N GLY A 63 7.90 -0.12 1.67
CA GLY A 63 8.48 -0.93 0.60
C GLY A 63 8.50 -2.44 0.88
N SER A 64 7.98 -2.94 2.01
CA SER A 64 8.00 -4.39 2.33
C SER A 64 6.96 -5.23 1.60
N ALA A 65 6.14 -4.58 0.78
CA ALA A 65 5.23 -5.21 -0.14
C ALA A 65 5.36 -4.54 -1.52
N VAL A 66 5.32 -5.37 -2.56
CA VAL A 66 5.18 -4.97 -3.96
C VAL A 66 4.12 -5.88 -4.55
N ASP A 67 3.06 -5.29 -5.09
CA ASP A 67 2.06 -6.03 -5.86
C ASP A 67 2.61 -6.24 -7.27
N ILE A 68 2.49 -7.46 -7.80
CA ILE A 68 3.18 -7.85 -9.04
C ILE A 68 2.13 -8.07 -10.14
N ASP A 69 1.83 -7.00 -10.87
CA ASP A 69 0.96 -7.03 -12.04
C ASP A 69 1.75 -7.05 -13.35
N THR A 70 2.95 -6.47 -13.34
CA THR A 70 3.77 -6.25 -14.52
C THR A 70 5.23 -6.69 -14.33
N PRO A 71 5.98 -6.90 -15.43
CA PRO A 71 7.42 -7.17 -15.35
C PRO A 71 8.21 -6.05 -14.66
N ALA A 72 7.73 -4.80 -14.70
CA ALA A 72 8.38 -3.69 -14.02
C ALA A 72 8.25 -3.82 -12.48
N ASP A 73 7.10 -4.31 -12.01
CA ASP A 73 6.87 -4.55 -10.58
C ASP A 73 7.78 -5.68 -10.06
N TRP A 74 7.98 -6.73 -10.86
CA TRP A 74 8.93 -7.79 -10.55
C TRP A 74 10.36 -7.24 -10.39
N ALA A 75 10.83 -6.45 -11.36
CA ALA A 75 12.16 -5.84 -11.29
C ALA A 75 12.31 -4.92 -10.07
N LEU A 76 11.26 -4.18 -9.70
CA LEU A 76 11.24 -3.38 -8.48
C LEU A 76 11.34 -4.24 -7.22
N ALA A 77 10.60 -5.35 -7.16
CA ALA A 77 10.65 -6.28 -6.03
C ALA A 77 12.06 -6.87 -5.84
N GLU A 78 12.72 -7.28 -6.93
CA GLU A 78 14.10 -7.77 -6.90
C GLU A 78 15.08 -6.70 -6.39
N ALA A 79 14.94 -5.45 -6.87
CA ALA A 79 15.79 -4.35 -6.43
C ALA A 79 15.64 -4.05 -4.93
N LEU A 80 14.40 -4.01 -4.42
CA LEU A 80 14.12 -3.81 -3.01
C LEU A 80 14.64 -4.97 -2.15
N TYR A 81 14.55 -6.20 -2.65
CA TYR A 81 15.10 -7.37 -1.96
C TYR A 81 16.63 -7.31 -1.87
N ALA A 82 17.32 -7.00 -2.97
CA ALA A 82 18.77 -6.85 -2.99
C ALA A 82 19.26 -5.77 -2.02
N GLN A 83 18.59 -4.61 -1.97
CA GLN A 83 18.91 -3.54 -1.02
C GLN A 83 18.76 -3.98 0.44
N ARG A 84 17.75 -4.81 0.73
CA ARG A 84 17.55 -5.36 2.09
C ARG A 84 18.64 -6.33 2.50
N GLY A 85 19.04 -7.23 1.60
CA GLY A 85 20.14 -8.16 1.84
C GLY A 85 21.42 -7.40 2.22
N ALA A 86 21.78 -6.40 1.42
CA ALA A 86 22.95 -5.54 1.69
C ALA A 86 22.85 -4.81 3.04
N ARG A 87 21.65 -4.36 3.43
CA ARG A 87 21.43 -3.71 4.74
C ARG A 87 21.56 -4.68 5.91
N LEU A 88 21.12 -5.93 5.75
CA LEU A 88 21.26 -6.96 6.79
C LEU A 88 22.74 -7.37 6.96
N GLU A 89 23.49 -7.48 5.86
CA GLU A 89 24.93 -7.74 5.90
C GLU A 89 25.71 -6.59 6.55
N ALA A 90 25.33 -5.33 6.29
CA ALA A 90 26.01 -4.17 6.87
C ALA A 90 25.72 -3.92 8.37
N VAL A 91 24.70 -4.57 8.94
CA VAL A 91 24.29 -4.42 10.36
C VAL A 91 24.69 -5.63 11.20
N THR A 92 25.23 -6.68 10.58
CA THR A 92 25.78 -7.84 11.29
C THR A 92 27.26 -7.56 11.59
N PRO A 93 27.71 -7.58 12.86
CA PRO A 93 29.07 -7.19 13.26
C PRO A 93 30.16 -8.15 12.76
#